data_AF-A0A2V9W7W9-F1
#
_entry.id   AF-A0A2V9W7W9-F1
#
_cell.length_a   1.000
_cell.length_b   1.000
_cell.length_c   1.000
_cell.angle_alpha   90.00
_cell.angle_beta   90.00
_cell.angle_gamma   90.00
#
_symmetry.space_group_name_H-M   'P 1'
#
loop_
_entity.id
_entity.type
_entity.pdbx_description
1 polymer ?
#
loop_
_entity_poly.entity_id
_entity_poly.type
_entity_poly.pdbx_seq_one_letter_code
_entity_poly.pdbx_strand_id
1 'polypeptide(L)'
;MSSPNSFFLSSIWMSGYGLASDDSGNILFVTGNSDYSGTTYDGVSNIQESVVKVSTDLTTVLDLFTPRNQATLDQTDADFGSGGALVLPDQPGSIPHMAVAVGKVGNLFLMDEDKLGGYSTKTNNVLGTYSVGNCWCGPSYFVDPSDGLGRVVTSGGHAVQVYKVQTSPAAALIKLSTTPIAAGIQFAGFFTSISSNGTASTILWALSRPTGTSGNPIFLYAFNPETLVGSSMQQLFRGQAGSWPNTGGNANLVPVVANGEVFVASHAQLKIFGIKPARKK
;
A
#
# COMPACT_ATOMS: atom_id res chain seq x y z
N MET A 1 25.28 6.76 -21.73
CA MET A 1 25.44 6.07 -20.43
C MET A 1 26.42 4.92 -20.64
N SER A 2 27.55 4.89 -19.93
CA SER A 2 28.58 3.86 -20.11
C SER A 2 29.21 3.52 -18.76
N SER A 3 28.58 2.60 -18.03
CA SER A 3 29.24 1.82 -16.97
C SER A 3 29.49 0.40 -17.48
N PRO A 4 30.66 -0.22 -17.24
CA PRO A 4 30.92 -1.60 -17.63
C PRO A 4 30.16 -2.62 -16.76
N ASN A 5 29.69 -2.25 -15.56
CA ASN A 5 28.72 -3.00 -14.75
C ASN A 5 27.71 -2.00 -14.18
N SER A 6 26.49 -2.06 -14.68
CA SER A 6 25.45 -1.07 -14.40
C SER A 6 24.48 -1.61 -13.34
N PHE A 7 24.76 -1.39 -12.06
CA PHE A 7 23.73 -1.61 -11.01
C PHE A 7 22.76 -0.43 -11.02
N PHE A 8 21.90 -0.34 -12.04
CA PHE A 8 20.77 0.59 -12.11
C PHE A 8 19.50 -0.07 -11.55
N LEU A 9 19.61 -0.71 -10.39
CA LEU A 9 18.60 -1.67 -9.93
C LEU A 9 17.51 -1.06 -9.03
N SER A 10 17.44 0.28 -8.90
CA SER A 10 16.34 1.04 -8.26
C SER A 10 15.02 0.89 -9.03
N SER A 11 14.57 -0.36 -9.14
CA SER A 11 13.44 -0.78 -9.93
C SER A 11 12.15 -0.29 -9.31
N ILE A 12 11.16 -0.06 -10.16
CA ILE A 12 9.82 0.30 -9.73
C ILE A 12 9.01 -1.01 -9.75
N TRP A 13 9.06 -1.75 -8.64
CA TRP A 13 8.33 -3.02 -8.50
C TRP A 13 6.98 -2.82 -7.83
N MET A 14 6.98 -2.19 -6.63
CA MET A 14 5.79 -1.86 -5.83
C MET A 14 4.84 -3.05 -5.60
N SER A 15 5.35 -4.28 -5.67
CA SER A 15 4.55 -5.53 -5.72
C SER A 15 3.45 -5.54 -6.81
N GLY A 16 3.60 -4.76 -7.88
CA GLY A 16 2.60 -4.58 -8.93
C GLY A 16 1.55 -3.50 -8.62
N TYR A 17 1.75 -2.67 -7.59
CA TYR A 17 0.92 -1.50 -7.35
C TYR A 17 1.13 -0.47 -8.46
N GLY A 18 0.07 0.28 -8.78
CA GLY A 18 0.13 1.32 -9.80
C GLY A 18 0.96 2.53 -9.38
N LEU A 19 1.44 3.27 -10.36
CA LEU A 19 2.00 4.61 -10.13
C LEU A 19 0.86 5.54 -9.70
N ALA A 20 1.14 6.46 -8.78
CA ALA A 20 0.21 7.51 -8.39
C ALA A 20 0.49 8.79 -9.18
N SER A 21 -0.51 9.66 -9.31
CA SER A 21 -0.35 11.00 -9.85
C SER A 21 -0.92 12.01 -8.87
N ASP A 22 -0.23 13.14 -8.67
CA ASP A 22 -0.79 14.29 -7.97
C ASP A 22 -1.74 15.10 -8.86
N ASP A 23 -2.36 16.13 -8.29
CA ASP A 23 -3.31 17.01 -9.00
C ASP A 23 -2.67 17.85 -10.13
N SER A 24 -1.34 17.99 -10.10
CA SER A 24 -0.57 18.62 -11.17
C SER A 24 -0.17 17.63 -12.27
N GLY A 25 -0.48 16.34 -12.11
CA GLY A 25 -0.13 15.25 -13.01
C GLY A 25 1.30 14.74 -12.85
N ASN A 26 2.03 15.18 -11.82
CA ASN A 26 3.34 14.63 -11.50
C ASN A 26 3.18 13.19 -11.02
N ILE A 27 4.12 12.32 -11.37
CA ILE A 27 4.03 10.90 -11.05
C ILE A 27 4.81 10.60 -9.78
N LEU A 28 4.19 9.84 -8.87
CA LEU A 28 4.80 9.38 -7.63
C LEU A 28 4.90 7.86 -7.62
N PHE A 29 6.08 7.35 -7.25
CA PHE A 29 6.36 5.91 -7.18
C PHE A 29 7.43 5.59 -6.13
N VAL A 30 7.60 4.30 -5.82
CA VAL A 30 8.62 3.82 -4.87
C VAL A 30 9.67 2.99 -5.61
N THR A 31 10.93 3.30 -5.38
CA THR A 31 12.08 2.55 -5.90
C THR A 31 12.55 1.49 -4.91
N GLY A 32 13.03 0.35 -5.42
CA GLY A 32 13.67 -0.70 -4.63
C GLY A 32 15.15 -0.45 -4.36
N ASN A 33 15.81 -1.48 -3.85
CA ASN A 33 17.24 -1.57 -3.65
C ASN A 33 18.03 -1.36 -4.96
N SER A 34 19.34 -1.15 -4.89
CA SER A 34 20.21 -0.99 -6.05
C SER A 34 21.51 -1.78 -5.92
N ASP A 35 22.56 -1.19 -5.36
CA ASP A 35 23.84 -1.84 -5.20
C ASP A 35 23.93 -2.41 -3.78
N TYR A 36 24.24 -3.70 -3.69
CA TYR A 36 24.39 -4.41 -2.41
C TYR A 36 25.44 -3.76 -1.48
N SER A 37 26.32 -2.90 -1.97
CA SER A 37 27.23 -2.12 -1.12
C SER A 37 26.48 -1.10 -0.22
N GLY A 38 25.29 -0.65 -0.63
CA GLY A 38 24.52 0.41 0.03
C GLY A 38 25.18 1.79 -0.01
N THR A 39 26.20 1.98 -0.85
CA THR A 39 27.00 3.22 -0.91
C THR A 39 26.72 4.09 -2.12
N THR A 40 25.88 3.64 -3.05
CA THR A 40 25.69 4.29 -4.35
C THR A 40 24.68 5.43 -4.35
N TYR A 41 23.84 5.54 -3.32
CA TYR A 41 22.84 6.59 -3.20
C TYR A 41 23.48 7.99 -3.30
N ASP A 42 22.98 8.81 -4.22
CA ASP A 42 23.42 10.20 -4.42
C ASP A 42 22.28 11.22 -4.33
N GLY A 43 21.03 10.76 -4.23
CA GLY A 43 19.84 11.63 -4.18
C GLY A 43 19.51 12.33 -5.50
N VAL A 44 20.18 11.97 -6.61
CA VAL A 44 20.03 12.61 -7.92
C VAL A 44 19.78 11.56 -9.01
N SER A 45 20.70 10.61 -9.18
CA SER A 45 20.66 9.58 -10.21
C SER A 45 20.53 8.17 -9.63
N ASN A 46 21.05 7.96 -8.43
CA ASN A 46 20.87 6.78 -7.60
C ASN A 46 19.98 7.14 -6.42
N ILE A 47 18.71 6.79 -6.59
CA ILE A 47 17.61 7.11 -5.69
C ILE A 47 16.91 5.83 -5.24
N GLN A 48 17.70 4.81 -4.87
CA GLN A 48 17.15 3.58 -4.29
C GLN A 48 16.33 3.87 -3.04
N GLU A 49 15.41 2.95 -2.73
CA GLU A 49 14.63 2.98 -1.48
C GLU A 49 13.92 4.31 -1.25
N SER A 50 13.34 4.91 -2.29
CA SER A 50 12.80 6.27 -2.23
C SER A 50 11.39 6.34 -2.77
N VAL A 51 10.56 7.19 -2.16
CA VAL A 51 9.39 7.75 -2.83
C VAL A 51 9.90 8.88 -3.71
N VAL A 52 9.62 8.82 -5.01
CA VAL A 52 10.13 9.76 -6.01
C VAL A 52 8.95 10.45 -6.68
N LYS A 53 8.99 11.78 -6.75
CA LYS A 53 8.05 12.61 -7.52
C LYS A 53 8.75 13.11 -8.77
N VAL A 54 8.21 12.79 -9.94
CA VAL A 54 8.74 13.23 -11.23
C VAL A 54 7.75 14.10 -11.98
N SER A 55 8.27 15.01 -12.81
CA SER A 55 7.45 15.89 -13.65
C SER A 55 6.51 15.11 -14.57
N THR A 56 5.43 15.75 -15.00
CA THR A 56 4.43 15.20 -15.94
C THR A 56 5.03 14.66 -17.24
N ASP A 57 6.13 15.24 -17.70
CA ASP A 57 6.89 14.82 -18.89
C ASP A 57 7.99 13.78 -18.59
N LEU A 58 8.11 13.36 -17.33
CA LEU A 58 9.07 12.37 -16.82
C LEU A 58 10.54 12.76 -16.98
N THR A 59 10.84 14.03 -17.23
CA THR A 59 12.22 14.49 -17.48
C THR A 59 12.97 14.87 -16.21
N THR A 60 12.25 15.19 -15.13
CA THR A 60 12.84 15.81 -13.95
C THR A 60 12.33 15.13 -12.68
N VAL A 61 13.24 14.74 -11.79
CA VAL A 61 12.91 14.43 -10.39
C VAL A 61 12.65 15.76 -9.68
N LEU A 62 11.42 15.97 -9.24
CA LEU A 62 10.98 17.22 -8.60
C LEU A 62 11.26 17.20 -7.10
N ASP A 63 11.01 16.07 -6.45
CA ASP A 63 11.28 15.86 -5.03
C ASP A 63 11.35 14.35 -4.73
N LEU A 64 11.87 14.00 -3.57
CA LEU A 64 11.91 12.63 -3.08
C LEU A 64 11.89 12.55 -1.56
N PHE A 65 11.51 11.39 -1.05
CA PHE A 65 11.77 10.97 0.32
C PHE A 65 12.59 9.70 0.30
N THR A 66 13.67 9.66 1.07
CA THR A 66 14.49 8.47 1.27
C THR A 66 14.62 8.19 2.77
N PRO A 67 14.27 6.98 3.27
CA PRO A 67 14.47 6.63 4.67
C PRO A 67 15.93 6.75 5.08
N ARG A 68 16.17 7.26 6.29
CA ARG A 68 17.52 7.47 6.85
C ARG A 68 18.42 6.23 6.81
N ASN A 69 17.80 5.05 6.86
CA ASN A 69 18.46 3.75 6.86
C ASN A 69 18.48 3.06 5.48
N GLN A 70 18.30 3.80 4.38
CA GLN A 70 18.29 3.26 3.01
C GLN A 70 19.46 2.31 2.73
N ALA A 71 20.67 2.62 3.20
CA ALA A 71 21.84 1.80 2.94
C ALA A 71 21.69 0.39 3.53
N THR A 72 21.05 0.28 4.70
CA THR A 72 20.74 -1.02 5.32
C THR A 72 19.59 -1.72 4.59
N LEU A 73 18.58 -0.98 4.14
CA LEU A 73 17.49 -1.55 3.36
C LEU A 73 18.03 -2.21 2.08
N ASP A 74 18.88 -1.48 1.37
CA ASP A 74 19.54 -1.88 0.14
C ASP A 74 20.42 -3.14 0.34
N GLN A 75 21.30 -3.12 1.34
CA GLN A 75 22.21 -4.22 1.68
C GLN A 75 21.52 -5.53 2.08
N THR A 76 20.28 -5.45 2.59
CA THR A 76 19.60 -6.59 3.21
C THR A 76 18.40 -7.09 2.43
N ASP A 77 18.20 -6.61 1.20
CA ASP A 77 16.98 -6.89 0.41
C ASP A 77 15.73 -6.58 1.25
N ALA A 78 15.74 -5.45 1.95
CA ALA A 78 14.68 -5.02 2.85
C ALA A 78 13.84 -3.88 2.24
N ASP A 79 13.56 -4.01 0.94
CA ASP A 79 13.09 -2.94 0.06
C ASP A 79 11.92 -2.13 0.62
N PHE A 80 12.06 -0.81 0.56
CA PHE A 80 10.95 0.12 0.59
C PHE A 80 10.08 -0.05 -0.67
N GLY A 81 10.69 -0.27 -1.83
CA GLY A 81 10.02 -0.50 -3.12
C GLY A 81 9.20 -1.78 -3.23
N SER A 82 9.08 -2.60 -2.17
CA SER A 82 8.19 -3.76 -2.17
C SER A 82 6.72 -3.38 -2.03
N GLY A 83 6.39 -2.13 -1.68
CA GLY A 83 5.01 -1.67 -1.62
C GLY A 83 4.76 -0.37 -2.36
N GLY A 84 3.48 -0.04 -2.47
CA GLY A 84 3.00 1.09 -3.25
C GLY A 84 3.01 2.43 -2.50
N ALA A 85 3.04 3.53 -3.27
CA ALA A 85 2.73 4.87 -2.83
C ALA A 85 1.27 5.19 -3.16
N LEU A 86 0.56 5.81 -2.23
CA LEU A 86 -0.79 6.33 -2.42
C LEU A 86 -0.76 7.83 -2.14
N VAL A 87 -1.10 8.61 -3.17
CA VAL A 87 -1.49 10.01 -3.05
C VAL A 87 -2.92 10.04 -2.49
N LEU A 88 -3.13 10.79 -1.42
CA LEU A 88 -4.45 10.95 -0.81
C LEU A 88 -5.20 12.07 -1.54
N PRO A 89 -6.53 11.98 -1.68
CA PRO A 89 -7.33 13.16 -1.98
C PRO A 89 -7.04 14.28 -0.98
N ASP A 90 -7.20 15.53 -1.39
CA ASP A 90 -6.95 16.71 -0.56
C ASP A 90 -7.55 16.59 0.84
N GLN A 91 -6.69 16.81 1.83
CA GLN A 91 -7.05 16.79 3.24
C GLN A 91 -7.35 18.21 3.75
N PRO A 92 -8.29 18.40 4.68
CA PRO A 92 -8.56 19.70 5.25
C PRO A 92 -7.41 20.14 6.16
N GLY A 93 -7.01 21.42 6.13
CA GLY A 93 -6.02 21.99 7.05
C GLY A 93 -4.85 22.63 6.31
N SER A 94 -3.71 22.78 6.99
CA SER A 94 -2.54 23.48 6.46
C SER A 94 -1.63 22.63 5.57
N ILE A 95 -1.86 21.32 5.51
CA ILE A 95 -1.10 20.36 4.68
C ILE A 95 -2.12 19.54 3.89
N PRO A 96 -2.65 20.06 2.76
CA PRO A 96 -3.73 19.40 2.03
C PRO A 96 -3.23 18.21 1.21
N HIS A 97 -2.05 18.30 0.61
CA HIS A 97 -1.48 17.27 -0.26
C HIS A 97 -0.65 16.30 0.60
N MET A 98 -1.10 15.04 0.69
CA MET A 98 -0.47 14.03 1.53
C MET A 98 -0.31 12.72 0.79
N ALA A 99 0.84 12.07 0.96
CA ALA A 99 1.08 10.73 0.43
C ALA A 99 1.47 9.75 1.53
N VAL A 100 1.18 8.47 1.31
CA VAL A 100 1.63 7.37 2.16
C VAL A 100 2.34 6.28 1.36
N ALA A 101 3.37 5.69 1.95
CA ALA A 101 4.07 4.55 1.37
C ALA A 101 4.59 3.61 2.46
N VAL A 102 4.64 2.32 2.15
CA VAL A 102 5.13 1.27 3.05
C VAL A 102 5.82 0.18 2.23
N GLY A 103 6.86 -0.43 2.81
CA GLY A 103 7.59 -1.53 2.18
C GLY A 103 7.86 -2.71 3.12
N LYS A 104 8.88 -3.51 2.77
CA LYS A 104 9.14 -4.86 3.28
C LYS A 104 9.37 -4.88 4.78
N VAL A 105 9.96 -3.82 5.33
CA VAL A 105 10.25 -3.66 6.78
C VAL A 105 9.03 -3.22 7.57
N GLY A 106 7.96 -2.76 6.91
CA GLY A 106 6.71 -2.41 7.60
C GLY A 106 6.72 -1.06 8.30
N ASN A 107 7.51 -0.11 7.80
CA ASN A 107 7.39 1.29 8.17
C ASN A 107 6.47 2.00 7.17
N LEU A 108 5.28 2.40 7.62
CA LEU A 108 4.38 3.27 6.89
C LEU A 108 4.79 4.71 7.14
N PHE A 109 5.13 5.43 6.07
CA PHE A 109 5.47 6.85 6.11
C PHE A 109 4.28 7.68 5.66
N LEU A 110 3.96 8.74 6.39
CA LEU A 110 3.04 9.80 5.97
C LEU A 110 3.87 11.02 5.59
N MET A 111 3.71 11.50 4.36
CA MET A 111 4.52 12.57 3.76
C MET A 111 3.62 13.74 3.33
N ASP A 112 4.21 14.93 3.27
CA ASP A 112 3.65 16.11 2.59
C ASP A 112 4.10 16.05 1.12
N GLU A 113 3.18 16.07 0.15
CA GLU A 113 3.53 15.95 -1.27
C GLU A 113 4.18 17.20 -1.86
N ASP A 114 4.03 18.33 -1.20
CA ASP A 114 4.71 19.57 -1.59
C ASP A 114 6.16 19.59 -1.08
N LYS A 115 6.46 18.76 -0.07
CA LYS A 115 7.76 18.63 0.60
C LYS A 115 7.96 17.21 1.14
N LEU A 116 8.34 16.28 0.27
CA LEU A 116 8.47 14.86 0.60
C LEU A 116 9.47 14.60 1.73
N GLY A 117 10.50 15.45 1.85
CA GLY A 117 11.39 15.50 3.01
C GLY A 117 12.85 15.16 2.73
N GLY A 118 13.17 14.77 1.49
CA GLY A 118 14.53 14.46 1.06
C GLY A 118 15.15 13.28 1.81
N TYR A 119 16.49 13.26 1.84
CA TYR A 119 17.27 12.33 2.64
C TYR A 119 17.96 13.04 3.81
N SER A 120 18.03 12.35 4.95
CA SER A 120 18.82 12.77 6.10
C SER A 120 19.35 11.55 6.83
N THR A 121 20.64 11.56 7.17
CA THR A 121 21.27 10.49 7.96
C THR A 121 20.75 10.44 9.40
N LYS A 122 20.15 11.53 9.88
CA LYS A 122 19.73 11.70 11.28
C LYS A 122 18.27 11.37 11.51
N THR A 123 17.39 11.75 10.60
CA THR A 123 15.93 11.66 10.79
C THR A 123 15.21 11.42 9.48
N ASN A 124 13.99 10.89 9.54
CA ASN A 124 13.07 10.91 8.41
C ASN A 124 12.25 12.22 8.50
N ASN A 125 12.39 13.13 7.54
CA ASN A 125 11.68 14.42 7.54
C ASN A 125 10.26 14.28 6.97
N VAL A 126 9.49 13.36 7.54
CA VAL A 126 8.11 13.06 7.12
C VAL A 126 7.14 13.46 8.23
N LEU A 127 5.85 13.55 7.91
CA LEU A 127 4.80 13.89 8.88
C LEU A 127 4.62 12.81 9.95
N GLY A 128 4.91 11.55 9.62
CA GLY A 128 4.90 10.45 10.58
C GLY A 128 5.49 9.14 10.07
N THR A 129 5.91 8.28 10.99
CA THR A 129 6.37 6.91 10.72
C THR A 129 5.65 5.94 11.65
N TYR A 130 5.05 4.88 11.09
CA TYR A 130 4.20 3.95 11.83
C TYR A 130 4.59 2.51 11.53
N SER A 131 4.76 1.68 12.56
CA SER A 131 5.02 0.26 12.37
C SER A 131 3.72 -0.48 12.04
N VAL A 132 3.71 -1.16 10.89
CA VAL A 132 2.58 -1.97 10.42
C VAL A 132 2.93 -3.46 10.27
N GLY A 133 4.22 -3.80 10.27
CA GLY A 133 4.72 -5.16 9.98
C GLY A 133 4.98 -5.39 8.50
N ASN A 134 5.65 -6.50 8.16
CA ASN A 134 6.16 -6.71 6.79
C ASN A 134 5.07 -6.60 5.72
N CYS A 135 5.36 -5.88 4.64
CA CYS A 135 4.41 -5.58 3.57
C CYS A 135 5.02 -5.74 2.18
N TRP A 136 4.46 -6.69 1.44
CA TRP A 136 4.46 -6.71 -0.03
C TRP A 136 3.03 -6.38 -0.47
N CYS A 137 2.70 -5.10 -0.37
CA CYS A 137 1.33 -4.63 -0.37
C CYS A 137 1.22 -3.20 -0.92
N GLY A 138 0.00 -2.67 -1.00
CA GLY A 138 -0.24 -1.28 -1.33
C GLY A 138 -1.39 -0.75 -0.48
N PRO A 139 -1.30 0.50 0.00
CA PRO A 139 -2.37 1.10 0.77
C PRO A 139 -3.60 1.38 -0.09
N SER A 140 -4.76 1.59 0.53
CA SER A 140 -5.98 2.09 -0.13
C SER A 140 -6.63 3.16 0.74
N TYR A 141 -7.63 3.86 0.22
CA TYR A 141 -8.21 5.03 0.87
C TYR A 141 -9.74 5.03 0.83
N PHE A 142 -10.35 5.58 1.88
CA PHE A 142 -11.76 5.97 1.87
C PHE A 142 -12.00 7.17 2.78
N VAL A 143 -13.14 7.85 2.62
CA VAL A 143 -13.61 8.88 3.55
C VAL A 143 -14.68 8.28 4.44
N ASP A 144 -14.49 8.38 5.75
CA ASP A 144 -15.47 7.88 6.73
C ASP A 144 -16.62 8.90 6.85
N PRO A 145 -17.88 8.52 6.57
CA PRO A 145 -19.00 9.45 6.59
C PRO A 145 -19.35 9.97 7.99
N SER A 146 -18.87 9.30 9.05
CA SER A 146 -19.17 9.71 10.44
C SER A 146 -18.45 11.00 10.85
N ASP A 147 -17.27 11.26 10.28
CA ASP A 147 -16.48 12.46 10.58
C ASP A 147 -15.98 13.22 9.34
N GLY A 148 -16.21 12.70 8.14
CA GLY A 148 -15.79 13.31 6.88
C GLY A 148 -14.27 13.30 6.68
N LEU A 149 -13.52 12.52 7.46
CA LEU A 149 -12.06 12.49 7.39
C LEU A 149 -11.54 11.25 6.67
N GLY A 150 -10.39 11.40 6.02
CA GLY A 150 -9.72 10.34 5.30
C GLY A 150 -9.32 9.16 6.19
N ARG A 151 -9.32 7.97 5.60
CA ARG A 151 -8.85 6.73 6.18
C ARG A 151 -7.86 6.08 5.24
N VAL A 152 -6.65 5.83 5.73
CA VAL A 152 -5.64 5.03 5.04
C VAL A 152 -5.79 3.59 5.51
N VAL A 153 -5.95 2.69 4.56
CA VAL A 153 -5.99 1.25 4.77
C VAL A 153 -4.67 0.68 4.30
N THR A 154 -4.06 -0.19 5.08
CA THR A 154 -2.88 -0.95 4.66
C THR A 154 -2.93 -2.36 5.22
N SER A 155 -1.99 -3.21 4.82
CA SER A 155 -1.77 -4.50 5.46
C SER A 155 -0.34 -4.64 5.94
N GLY A 156 -0.15 -5.50 6.92
CA GLY A 156 1.17 -5.89 7.40
C GLY A 156 1.08 -7.22 8.13
N GLY A 157 2.06 -8.10 7.88
CA GLY A 157 1.94 -9.50 8.31
C GLY A 157 0.72 -10.16 7.65
N HIS A 158 -0.26 -10.53 8.48
CA HIS A 158 -1.53 -11.14 8.07
C HIS A 158 -2.74 -10.35 8.56
N ALA A 159 -2.60 -9.03 8.73
CA ALA A 159 -3.67 -8.18 9.22
C ALA A 159 -3.92 -6.98 8.31
N VAL A 160 -5.19 -6.62 8.16
CA VAL A 160 -5.62 -5.32 7.63
C VAL A 160 -5.59 -4.30 8.75
N GLN A 161 -5.11 -3.09 8.48
CA GLN A 161 -5.03 -2.00 9.44
C GLN A 161 -5.66 -0.76 8.83
N VAL A 162 -6.48 -0.06 9.63
CA VAL A 162 -7.10 1.21 9.23
C VAL A 162 -6.55 2.32 10.12
N TYR A 163 -6.12 3.39 9.48
CA TYR A 163 -5.60 4.59 10.10
C TYR A 163 -6.46 5.79 9.72
N LYS A 164 -6.87 6.58 10.71
CA LYS A 164 -7.49 7.89 10.50
C LYS A 164 -6.42 8.92 10.14
N VAL A 165 -6.68 9.70 9.08
CA VAL A 165 -5.89 10.88 8.75
C VAL A 165 -6.35 12.01 9.66
N GLN A 166 -5.51 12.35 10.62
CA GLN A 166 -5.69 13.51 11.49
C GLN A 166 -4.98 14.70 10.85
N THR A 167 -5.63 15.86 10.81
CA THR A 167 -5.05 17.10 10.25
C THR A 167 -4.93 18.24 11.28
N SER A 168 -5.50 18.05 12.48
CA SER A 168 -5.42 19.00 13.60
C SER A 168 -5.31 18.22 14.92
N PRO A 169 -4.50 18.66 15.90
CA PRO A 169 -3.66 19.87 15.87
C PRO A 169 -2.40 19.74 15.00
N ALA A 170 -2.09 18.53 14.54
CA ALA A 170 -1.00 18.24 13.62
C ALA A 170 -1.39 17.07 12.71
N ALA A 171 -0.77 17.05 11.52
CA ALA A 171 -0.91 15.95 10.57
C ALA A 171 -0.33 14.65 11.15
N ALA A 172 -1.14 13.59 11.22
CA ALA A 172 -0.73 12.28 11.71
C ALA A 172 -1.69 11.18 11.24
N LEU A 173 -1.24 9.93 11.31
CA LEU A 173 -2.09 8.75 11.23
C LEU A 173 -2.41 8.21 12.62
N ILE A 174 -3.69 8.01 12.91
CA ILE A 174 -4.18 7.41 14.15
C ILE A 174 -4.73 6.01 13.85
N LYS A 175 -4.08 4.97 14.37
CA LYS A 175 -4.54 3.59 14.16
C LYS A 175 -5.91 3.38 14.80
N LEU A 176 -6.91 3.02 13.99
CA LEU A 176 -8.27 2.73 14.44
C LEU A 176 -8.50 1.24 14.67
N SER A 177 -7.97 0.40 13.78
CA SER A 177 -8.24 -1.04 13.83
C SER A 177 -7.08 -1.89 13.32
N THR A 178 -7.08 -3.15 13.75
CA THR A 178 -6.23 -4.21 13.23
C THR A 178 -7.06 -5.49 13.15
N THR A 179 -7.22 -6.02 11.95
CA THR A 179 -8.11 -7.15 11.68
C THR A 179 -7.31 -8.28 11.04
N PRO A 180 -7.03 -9.37 11.77
CA PRO A 180 -6.31 -10.51 11.21
C PRO A 180 -7.17 -11.21 10.14
N ILE A 181 -6.52 -11.66 9.08
CA ILE A 181 -7.06 -12.63 8.13
C ILE A 181 -6.33 -13.96 8.27
N ALA A 182 -6.74 -14.99 7.51
CA ALA A 182 -6.02 -16.26 7.52
C ALA A 182 -4.56 -16.04 7.08
N ALA A 183 -3.63 -16.59 7.85
CA ALA A 183 -2.22 -16.52 7.54
C ALA A 183 -1.93 -17.18 6.19
N GLY A 184 -1.04 -16.55 5.42
CA GLY A 184 -0.54 -17.08 4.17
C GLY A 184 0.73 -17.90 4.34
N ILE A 185 1.04 -18.72 3.34
CA ILE A 185 2.32 -19.46 3.25
C ILE A 185 3.38 -18.73 2.40
N GLN A 186 3.05 -17.51 1.96
CA GLN A 186 3.87 -16.66 1.09
C GLN A 186 4.29 -15.40 1.84
N PHE A 187 4.99 -14.48 1.15
CA PHE A 187 5.37 -13.19 1.72
C PHE A 187 4.19 -12.45 2.38
N ALA A 188 4.51 -11.71 3.43
CA ALA A 188 3.56 -10.98 4.24
C ALA A 188 2.95 -9.77 3.49
N GLY A 189 1.83 -9.28 4.00
CA GLY A 189 1.09 -8.21 3.34
C GLY A 189 0.39 -8.68 2.06
N PHE A 190 -0.61 -7.90 1.68
CA PHE A 190 -1.53 -8.17 0.60
C PHE A 190 -2.29 -6.89 0.23
N PHE A 191 -2.84 -6.85 -0.98
CA PHE A 191 -3.56 -5.68 -1.46
C PHE A 191 -4.99 -5.63 -0.93
N THR A 192 -5.49 -4.41 -0.78
CA THR A 192 -6.87 -4.13 -0.38
C THR A 192 -7.54 -3.28 -1.45
N SER A 193 -8.86 -3.30 -1.48
CA SER A 193 -9.64 -2.39 -2.32
C SER A 193 -10.90 -1.96 -1.60
N ILE A 194 -11.34 -0.75 -1.89
CA ILE A 194 -12.50 -0.14 -1.28
C ILE A 194 -13.63 -0.06 -2.31
N SER A 195 -14.84 -0.33 -1.86
CA SER A 195 -16.05 0.04 -2.59
C SER A 195 -16.99 0.81 -1.68
N SER A 196 -17.69 1.80 -2.22
CA SER A 196 -18.67 2.61 -1.50
C SER A 196 -19.69 3.19 -2.48
N ASN A 197 -20.78 3.73 -1.94
CA ASN A 197 -21.70 4.60 -2.68
C ASN A 197 -21.47 6.05 -2.23
N GLY A 198 -20.58 6.76 -2.95
CA GLY A 198 -20.00 8.00 -2.45
C GLY A 198 -19.15 7.72 -1.20
N THR A 199 -19.50 8.31 -0.07
CA THR A 199 -18.88 8.03 1.25
C THR A 199 -19.69 7.03 2.09
N ALA A 200 -20.84 6.56 1.61
CA ALA A 200 -21.70 5.66 2.38
C ALA A 200 -21.46 4.18 2.04
N SER A 201 -21.82 3.31 2.99
CA SER A 201 -21.80 1.85 2.82
C SER A 201 -20.42 1.33 2.40
N THR A 202 -19.36 1.84 3.04
CA THR A 202 -17.99 1.44 2.73
C THR A 202 -17.81 -0.06 2.99
N ILE A 203 -17.25 -0.76 2.01
CA ILE A 203 -16.80 -2.15 2.16
C ILE A 203 -15.31 -2.19 1.84
N LEU A 204 -14.56 -2.73 2.79
CA LEU A 204 -13.14 -3.02 2.61
C LEU A 204 -13.01 -4.47 2.16
N TRP A 205 -12.41 -4.66 0.99
CA TRP A 205 -12.09 -5.96 0.42
C TRP A 205 -10.62 -6.29 0.61
N ALA A 206 -10.35 -7.50 1.06
CA ALA A 206 -9.00 -8.02 1.23
C ALA A 206 -8.90 -9.42 0.65
N LEU A 207 -7.77 -9.71 0.00
CA LEU A 207 -7.50 -11.01 -0.57
C LEU A 207 -6.32 -11.64 0.18
N SER A 208 -6.51 -12.85 0.72
CA SER A 208 -5.40 -13.54 1.37
C SER A 208 -4.34 -13.95 0.35
N ARG A 209 -3.11 -14.11 0.81
CA ARG A 209 -2.16 -14.99 0.14
C ARG A 209 -2.66 -16.45 0.23
N PRO A 210 -2.10 -17.41 -0.53
CA PRO A 210 -2.43 -18.83 -0.38
C PRO A 210 -2.26 -19.27 1.08
N THR A 211 -3.27 -19.91 1.64
CA THR A 211 -3.30 -20.22 3.09
C THR A 211 -2.85 -21.64 3.44
N GLY A 212 -2.35 -22.40 2.48
CA GLY A 212 -1.89 -23.77 2.66
C GLY A 212 -1.22 -24.29 1.41
N THR A 213 -0.43 -25.36 1.53
CA THR A 213 0.40 -25.92 0.44
C THR A 213 -0.37 -26.88 -0.48
N SER A 214 -1.45 -27.48 0.03
CA SER A 214 -2.36 -28.32 -0.74
C SER A 214 -3.50 -27.49 -1.30
N GLY A 215 -3.71 -27.54 -2.61
CA GLY A 215 -4.72 -26.75 -3.32
C GLY A 215 -4.45 -25.23 -3.35
N ASN A 216 -3.53 -24.72 -2.52
CA ASN A 216 -3.11 -23.32 -2.45
C ASN A 216 -4.27 -22.31 -2.49
N PRO A 217 -5.29 -22.46 -1.61
CA PRO A 217 -6.51 -21.68 -1.69
C PRO A 217 -6.27 -20.23 -1.30
N ILE A 218 -6.93 -19.33 -2.02
CA ILE A 218 -6.99 -17.90 -1.71
C ILE A 218 -8.41 -17.55 -1.28
N PHE A 219 -8.54 -16.69 -0.27
CA PHE A 219 -9.81 -16.26 0.28
C PHE A 219 -10.04 -14.77 0.09
N LEU A 220 -11.23 -14.41 -0.40
CA LEU A 220 -11.74 -13.04 -0.38
C LEU A 220 -12.43 -12.79 0.96
N TYR A 221 -12.11 -11.66 1.56
CA TYR A 221 -12.71 -11.12 2.77
C TYR A 221 -13.40 -9.79 2.45
N ALA A 222 -14.51 -9.54 3.14
CA ALA A 222 -15.16 -8.23 3.15
C ALA A 222 -15.38 -7.79 4.60
N PHE A 223 -15.09 -6.53 4.89
CA PHE A 223 -15.27 -5.92 6.20
C PHE A 223 -16.07 -4.64 6.10
N ASN A 224 -16.85 -4.36 7.13
CA ASN A 224 -17.35 -3.01 7.39
C ASN A 224 -16.28 -2.27 8.21
N PRO A 225 -15.56 -1.30 7.62
CA PRO A 225 -14.48 -0.61 8.32
C PRO A 225 -15.00 0.42 9.34
N GLU A 226 -16.29 0.76 9.30
CA GLU A 226 -16.95 1.73 10.18
C GLU A 226 -17.49 1.07 11.47
N THR A 227 -17.60 -0.27 11.49
CA THR A 227 -18.08 -1.02 12.67
C THR A 227 -16.97 -1.88 13.24
N LEU A 228 -16.59 -1.62 14.50
CA LEU A 228 -15.59 -2.42 15.21
C LEU A 228 -16.24 -3.43 16.16
N VAL A 229 -15.69 -4.63 16.19
CA VAL A 229 -15.91 -5.67 17.19
C VAL A 229 -14.59 -5.84 17.96
N GLY A 230 -14.47 -5.13 19.09
CA GLY A 230 -13.18 -4.98 19.77
C GLY A 230 -12.24 -4.09 18.96
N SER A 231 -11.03 -4.57 18.66
CA SER A 231 -10.04 -3.87 17.82
C SER A 231 -10.09 -4.25 16.34
N SER A 232 -11.00 -5.16 15.95
CA SER A 232 -11.15 -5.66 14.59
C SER A 232 -12.43 -5.12 13.94
N MET A 233 -12.41 -4.96 12.63
CA MET A 233 -13.58 -4.60 11.84
C MET A 233 -14.59 -5.75 11.83
N GLN A 234 -15.87 -5.43 11.70
CA GLN A 234 -16.91 -6.42 11.49
C GLN A 234 -16.71 -7.11 10.14
N GLN A 235 -16.49 -8.43 10.16
CA GLN A 235 -16.42 -9.22 8.93
C GLN A 235 -17.84 -9.41 8.35
N LEU A 236 -18.02 -8.99 7.11
CA LEU A 236 -19.27 -9.15 6.35
C LEU A 236 -19.28 -10.46 5.54
N PHE A 237 -18.11 -10.85 5.03
CA PHE A 237 -17.97 -12.02 4.16
C PHE A 237 -16.57 -12.63 4.26
N ARG A 238 -16.52 -13.95 4.07
CA ARG A 238 -15.32 -14.70 3.76
C ARG A 238 -15.68 -15.86 2.82
N GLY A 239 -14.94 -16.04 1.75
CA GLY A 239 -15.15 -17.16 0.83
C GLY A 239 -13.91 -17.48 0.00
N GLN A 240 -13.76 -18.74 -0.42
CA GLN A 240 -12.67 -19.13 -1.30
C GLN A 240 -12.86 -18.47 -2.68
N ALA A 241 -11.86 -17.71 -3.10
CA ALA A 241 -11.89 -16.90 -4.31
C ALA A 241 -11.10 -17.50 -5.48
N GLY A 242 -10.25 -18.49 -5.19
CA GLY A 242 -9.51 -19.23 -6.21
C GLY A 242 -8.36 -20.00 -5.59
N SER A 243 -7.33 -20.24 -6.39
CA SER A 243 -6.07 -20.83 -5.94
C SER A 243 -4.87 -20.26 -6.69
N TRP A 244 -3.69 -20.42 -6.11
CA TRP A 244 -2.41 -20.06 -6.73
C TRP A 244 -1.39 -21.19 -6.54
N PRO A 245 -1.36 -22.16 -7.47
CA PRO A 245 -0.53 -23.36 -7.33
C PRO A 245 0.96 -23.11 -7.60
N ASN A 246 1.33 -21.97 -8.20
CA ASN A 246 2.73 -21.63 -8.44
C ASN A 246 3.42 -21.22 -7.14
N THR A 247 4.32 -22.08 -6.66
CA THR A 247 5.15 -21.81 -5.47
C THR A 247 6.49 -21.14 -5.80
N GLY A 248 6.85 -21.00 -7.08
CA GLY A 248 8.04 -20.28 -7.53
C GLY A 248 7.90 -18.75 -7.51
N GLY A 249 6.70 -18.22 -7.20
CA GLY A 249 6.44 -16.79 -7.10
C GLY A 249 5.22 -16.48 -6.24
N ASN A 250 5.18 -15.26 -5.69
CA ASN A 250 4.11 -14.83 -4.80
C ASN A 250 2.85 -14.39 -5.55
N ALA A 251 1.69 -14.65 -4.96
CA ALA A 251 0.39 -14.27 -5.50
C ALA A 251 0.11 -12.78 -5.22
N ASN A 252 0.69 -11.86 -6.02
CA ASN A 252 0.43 -10.42 -5.94
C ASN A 252 -0.93 -10.11 -6.60
N LEU A 253 -2.01 -10.49 -5.93
CA LEU A 253 -3.36 -10.39 -6.44
C LEU A 253 -4.10 -9.23 -5.77
N VAL A 254 -4.87 -8.49 -6.56
CA VAL A 254 -5.70 -7.37 -6.12
C VAL A 254 -7.16 -7.69 -6.46
N PRO A 255 -8.10 -7.64 -5.49
CA PRO A 255 -9.52 -7.73 -5.82
C PRO A 255 -9.96 -6.43 -6.52
N VAL A 256 -10.45 -6.50 -7.75
CA VAL A 256 -10.94 -5.32 -8.46
C VAL A 256 -12.42 -5.15 -8.18
N VAL A 257 -12.85 -3.95 -7.81
CA VAL A 257 -14.28 -3.66 -7.58
C VAL A 257 -14.79 -2.72 -8.67
N ALA A 258 -15.83 -3.13 -9.37
CA ALA A 258 -16.48 -2.33 -10.40
C ALA A 258 -17.95 -2.71 -10.52
N ASN A 259 -18.83 -1.74 -10.77
CA ASN A 259 -20.25 -1.96 -11.05
C ASN A 259 -21.00 -2.83 -10.00
N GLY A 260 -20.61 -2.73 -8.73
CA GLY A 260 -21.22 -3.53 -7.65
C GLY A 260 -20.75 -4.99 -7.56
N GLU A 261 -19.73 -5.34 -8.34
CA GLU A 261 -19.12 -6.67 -8.39
C GLU A 261 -17.65 -6.63 -7.98
N VAL A 262 -17.16 -7.73 -7.43
CA VAL A 262 -15.76 -7.93 -7.05
C VAL A 262 -15.16 -9.04 -7.90
N PHE A 263 -14.16 -8.67 -8.70
CA PHE A 263 -13.45 -9.53 -9.63
C PHE A 263 -12.16 -10.01 -8.98
N VAL A 264 -12.02 -11.32 -8.83
CA VAL A 264 -10.80 -11.95 -8.32
C VAL A 264 -10.19 -12.81 -9.42
N ALA A 265 -9.10 -12.33 -10.01
CA ALA A 265 -8.26 -13.13 -10.87
C ALA A 265 -7.36 -14.04 -10.03
N SER A 266 -7.29 -15.30 -10.40
CA SER A 266 -6.41 -16.32 -9.81
C SER A 266 -5.91 -17.26 -10.91
N HIS A 267 -5.17 -18.31 -10.57
CA HIS A 267 -4.57 -19.17 -11.58
C HIS A 267 -5.63 -19.82 -12.50
N ALA A 268 -5.58 -19.46 -13.79
CA ALA A 268 -6.50 -19.94 -14.83
C ALA A 268 -7.99 -19.75 -14.50
N GLN A 269 -8.33 -18.78 -13.64
CA GLN A 269 -9.70 -18.53 -13.22
C GLN A 269 -9.94 -17.06 -12.90
N LEU A 270 -11.09 -16.53 -13.36
CA LEU A 270 -11.69 -15.31 -12.85
C LEU A 270 -12.96 -15.69 -12.07
N LYS A 271 -13.06 -15.24 -10.82
CA LYS A 271 -14.26 -15.42 -10.00
C LYS A 271 -14.86 -14.06 -9.66
N ILE A 272 -16.17 -13.94 -9.86
CA ILE A 272 -16.92 -12.70 -9.68
C ILE A 272 -17.87 -12.86 -8.50
N PHE A 273 -17.86 -11.90 -7.58
CA PHE A 273 -18.72 -11.86 -6.40
C PHE A 273 -19.63 -10.64 -6.50
N GLY A 274 -20.87 -10.78 -6.03
CA GLY A 274 -21.83 -9.68 -5.97
C GLY A 274 -22.65 -9.73 -4.68
N ILE A 275 -23.32 -8.63 -4.37
CA ILE A 275 -24.22 -8.54 -3.22
C ILE A 275 -25.45 -9.40 -3.51
N LYS A 276 -25.83 -10.29 -2.58
CA LYS A 276 -27.10 -11.02 -2.69
C LYS A 276 -28.24 -10.00 -2.58
N PRO A 277 -29.17 -9.94 -3.55
CA PRO A 277 -30.37 -9.12 -3.40
C PRO A 277 -31.13 -9.55 -2.14
N ALA A 278 -31.65 -8.59 -1.39
CA ALA A 278 -32.57 -8.90 -0.30
C ALA A 278 -33.72 -9.74 -0.86
N ARG A 279 -34.02 -10.89 -0.25
CA ARG A 279 -35.26 -11.62 -0.58
C ARG A 279 -36.41 -10.67 -0.30
N LYS A 280 -37.16 -10.28 -1.33
CA LYS A 280 -38.49 -9.69 -1.14
C LYS A 280 -39.28 -10.72 -0.31
N LYS A 281 -39.66 -10.33 0.90
CA LYS A 281 -40.61 -11.08 1.71
C LYS A 281 -41.98 -11.01 1.06
#